data_AF-A0A523FX24-F1
#
_entry.id   AF-A0A523FX24-F1
#
_cell.length_a   1.000
_cell.length_b   1.000
_cell.length_c   1.000
_cell.angle_alpha   90.00
_cell.angle_beta   90.00
_cell.angle_gamma   90.00
#
_symmetry.space_group_name_H-M   'P 1'
#
loop_
_entity.id
_entity.type
_entity.pdbx_description
1 polymer ?
#
loop_
_entity_poly.entity_id
_entity_poly.type
_entity_poly.pdbx_seq_one_letter_code
_entity_poly.pdbx_strand_id
1 'polypeptide(L)'
;MQISAEQALASEVAYTNQVCGSDISASVDWQSFSSADRDPEFGLSSSCDAALSAIENLCTSEDSQQAIKAQVNQVVCTKGASRNVTLRQGTLLFQMNGPDGDDFEFIRDYLKNKISATDTE
;
A
#
# COMPACT_ATOMS: atom_id res chain seq x y z
N MET A 1 -18.14 6.06 8.58
CA MET A 1 -16.74 5.62 8.81
C MET A 1 -16.18 4.79 7.65
N GLN A 2 -16.87 3.79 7.10
CA GLN A 2 -16.35 3.07 5.91
C GLN A 2 -16.13 3.98 4.70
N ILE A 3 -17.12 4.84 4.40
CA ILE A 3 -17.06 5.80 3.27
C ILE A 3 -15.88 6.78 3.40
N SER A 4 -15.53 7.22 4.62
CA SER A 4 -14.46 8.20 4.81
C SER A 4 -13.06 7.62 4.60
N ALA A 5 -12.83 6.37 4.99
CA ALA A 5 -11.54 5.71 4.77
C ALA A 5 -11.32 5.40 3.28
N GLU A 6 -12.35 4.91 2.58
CA GLU A 6 -12.25 4.67 1.13
C GLU A 6 -12.16 5.96 0.31
N GLN A 7 -12.81 7.05 0.75
CA GLN A 7 -12.68 8.36 0.11
C GLN A 7 -11.29 8.98 0.27
N ALA A 8 -10.71 8.89 1.47
CA ALA A 8 -9.33 9.31 1.70
C ALA A 8 -8.39 8.48 0.81
N LEU A 9 -8.56 7.16 0.82
CA LEU A 9 -7.77 6.24 0.00
C LEU A 9 -7.89 6.53 -1.51
N ALA A 10 -9.08 6.88 -1.99
CA ALA A 10 -9.28 7.23 -3.41
C ALA A 10 -8.50 8.50 -3.82
N SER A 11 -8.40 9.49 -2.92
CA SER A 11 -7.62 10.71 -3.17
C SER A 11 -6.13 10.39 -3.25
N GLU A 12 -5.63 9.58 -2.31
CA GLU A 12 -4.23 9.16 -2.31
C GLU A 12 -3.89 8.30 -3.53
N VAL A 13 -4.77 7.37 -3.92
CA VAL A 13 -4.57 6.59 -5.16
C VAL A 13 -4.46 7.48 -6.39
N ALA A 14 -5.30 8.51 -6.49
CA ALA A 14 -5.26 9.43 -7.62
C ALA A 14 -3.92 10.19 -7.65
N TYR A 15 -3.42 10.61 -6.48
CA TYR A 15 -2.12 11.26 -6.36
C TYR A 15 -0.97 10.30 -6.70
N THR A 16 -0.96 9.08 -6.13
CA THR A 16 0.02 8.03 -6.45
C THR A 16 0.07 7.75 -7.95
N ASN A 17 -1.10 7.61 -8.60
CA ASN A 17 -1.17 7.36 -10.04
C ASN A 17 -0.63 8.52 -10.87
N GLN A 18 -0.86 9.76 -10.43
CA GLN A 18 -0.27 10.94 -11.06
C GLN A 18 1.25 10.93 -10.94
N VAL A 19 1.79 10.64 -9.75
CA VAL A 19 3.25 10.61 -9.48
C VAL A 19 3.93 9.48 -10.25
N CYS A 20 3.34 8.29 -10.24
CA CYS A 20 3.93 7.09 -10.83
C CYS A 20 3.55 6.87 -12.30
N GLY A 21 2.62 7.65 -12.87
CA GLY A 21 2.10 7.41 -14.21
C GLY A 21 1.46 6.03 -14.38
N SER A 22 0.81 5.55 -13.32
CA SER A 22 0.22 4.20 -13.19
C SER A 22 -1.31 4.24 -13.15
N ASP A 23 -1.93 3.06 -13.13
CA ASP A 23 -3.38 2.85 -12.98
C ASP A 23 -3.67 1.93 -11.76
N ILE A 24 -3.01 2.22 -10.64
CA ILE A 24 -3.17 1.48 -9.38
C ILE A 24 -4.57 1.72 -8.82
N SER A 25 -5.16 0.67 -8.26
CA SER A 25 -6.36 0.75 -7.43
C SER A 25 -6.02 0.44 -5.97
N ALA A 26 -6.81 0.91 -5.01
CA ALA A 26 -6.66 0.51 -3.61
C ALA A 26 -8.00 0.17 -2.97
N SER A 27 -7.95 -0.73 -1.99
CA SER A 27 -9.14 -1.22 -1.28
C SER A 27 -8.81 -1.67 0.13
N VAL A 28 -9.83 -1.70 0.99
CA VAL A 28 -9.74 -2.22 2.35
C VAL A 28 -10.51 -3.54 2.41
N ASP A 29 -9.89 -4.61 2.88
CA ASP A 29 -10.57 -5.86 3.22
C ASP A 29 -11.32 -5.70 4.55
N TRP A 30 -12.49 -5.06 4.50
CA TRP A 30 -13.34 -4.82 5.67
C TRP A 30 -13.78 -6.08 6.42
N GLN A 31 -13.69 -7.26 5.79
CA GLN A 31 -14.05 -8.53 6.44
C GLN A 31 -12.98 -8.98 7.44
N SER A 32 -11.73 -8.57 7.22
CA SER A 32 -10.62 -8.82 8.15
C SER A 32 -10.67 -7.96 9.42
N PHE A 33 -11.40 -6.84 9.40
CA PHE A 33 -11.49 -5.89 10.51
C PHE A 33 -12.76 -6.10 11.34
N SER A 34 -12.59 -6.20 12.66
CA SER A 34 -13.71 -6.13 13.60
C SER A 34 -14.24 -4.70 13.70
N SER A 35 -15.40 -4.52 14.35
CA SER A 35 -15.92 -3.17 14.63
C SER A 35 -15.01 -2.34 15.52
N ALA A 36 -14.22 -2.97 16.41
CA ALA A 36 -13.26 -2.27 17.27
C ALA A 36 -12.04 -1.76 16.48
N ASP A 37 -11.65 -2.44 15.40
CA ASP A 37 -10.51 -2.05 14.57
C ASP A 37 -10.82 -0.87 13.62
N ARG A 38 -12.07 -0.42 13.59
CA ARG A 38 -12.52 0.73 12.79
C ARG A 38 -12.37 2.05 13.56
N ASP A 39 -11.90 1.98 14.80
CA ASP A 39 -11.53 3.16 15.57
C ASP A 39 -10.35 3.86 14.88
N PRO A 40 -10.39 5.21 14.73
CA PRO A 40 -9.23 5.97 14.25
C PRO A 40 -7.92 5.67 14.98
N GLU A 41 -7.96 5.31 16.26
CA GLU A 41 -6.78 4.93 17.07
C GLU A 41 -6.10 3.65 16.56
N PHE A 42 -6.82 2.78 15.83
CA PHE A 42 -6.21 1.60 15.21
C PHE A 42 -5.23 1.99 14.08
N GLY A 43 -5.37 3.19 13.50
CA GLY A 43 -4.45 3.68 12.48
C GLY A 43 -4.69 3.13 11.07
N LEU A 44 -5.85 2.52 10.79
CA LEU A 44 -6.14 1.92 9.48
C LEU A 44 -5.87 2.88 8.31
N SER A 45 -6.38 4.11 8.39
CA SER A 45 -6.22 5.10 7.33
C SER A 45 -4.74 5.49 7.15
N SER A 46 -4.01 5.74 8.23
CA SER A 46 -2.59 6.10 8.18
C SER A 46 -1.71 4.96 7.67
N SER A 47 -2.02 3.72 8.06
CA SER A 47 -1.33 2.52 7.60
C SER A 47 -1.55 2.27 6.11
N CYS A 48 -2.77 2.49 5.61
CA CYS A 48 -3.05 2.40 4.17
C CYS A 48 -2.38 3.52 3.37
N ASP A 49 -2.41 4.74 3.90
CA ASP A 49 -1.75 5.89 3.30
C ASP A 49 -0.22 5.68 3.21
N ALA A 50 0.40 5.13 4.26
CA ALA A 50 1.81 4.77 4.27
C ALA A 50 2.19 3.80 3.14
N ALA A 51 1.29 2.88 2.77
CA ALA A 51 1.51 1.96 1.66
C ALA A 51 1.57 2.67 0.30
N LEU A 52 0.69 3.65 0.07
CA LEU A 52 0.66 4.45 -1.15
C LEU A 52 1.85 5.42 -1.22
N SER A 53 2.13 6.11 -0.11
CA SER A 53 3.31 6.95 0.05
C SER A 53 4.62 6.20 -0.23
N ALA A 54 4.73 4.93 0.22
CA ALA A 54 5.89 4.10 -0.07
C ALA A 54 6.06 3.79 -1.56
N ILE A 55 4.96 3.58 -2.29
CA ILE A 55 4.96 3.40 -3.75
C ILE A 55 5.43 4.68 -4.44
N GLU A 56 4.86 5.83 -4.06
CA GLU A 56 5.22 7.14 -4.60
C GLU A 56 6.70 7.44 -4.44
N ASN A 57 7.26 7.13 -3.27
CA ASN A 57 8.67 7.34 -2.98
C ASN A 57 9.60 6.58 -3.94
N LEU A 58 9.15 5.44 -4.46
CA LEU A 58 9.91 4.63 -5.40
C LEU A 58 9.76 5.11 -6.85
N CYS A 59 8.80 5.98 -7.16
CA CYS A 59 8.60 6.52 -8.50
C CYS A 59 9.50 7.73 -8.82
N THR A 60 10.68 7.80 -8.22
CA THR A 60 11.61 8.94 -8.36
C THR A 60 12.60 8.81 -9.53
N SER A 61 12.79 7.60 -10.06
CA SER A 61 13.56 7.34 -11.28
C SER A 61 12.70 6.64 -12.33
N GLU A 62 13.02 6.80 -13.61
CA GLU A 62 12.27 6.17 -14.70
C GLU A 62 12.24 4.64 -14.57
N ASP A 63 13.37 4.00 -14.22
CA ASP A 63 13.45 2.55 -14.05
C ASP A 63 12.55 2.04 -12.92
N SER A 64 12.63 2.69 -11.74
CA SER A 64 11.84 2.30 -10.57
C SER A 64 10.34 2.57 -10.80
N GLN A 65 10.02 3.66 -11.48
CA GLN A 65 8.66 4.00 -11.89
C GLN A 65 8.08 2.95 -12.84
N GLN A 66 8.85 2.53 -13.87
CA GLN A 66 8.41 1.47 -14.79
C GLN A 66 8.21 0.15 -14.07
N ALA A 67 9.10 -0.21 -13.15
CA ALA A 67 8.98 -1.44 -12.37
C ALA A 67 7.73 -1.42 -11.47
N ILE A 68 7.44 -0.31 -10.79
CA ILE A 68 6.21 -0.14 -10.02
C ILE A 68 4.98 -0.29 -10.92
N LYS A 69 4.95 0.42 -12.05
CA LYS A 69 3.84 0.37 -13.01
C LYS A 69 3.58 -1.03 -13.56
N ALA A 70 4.64 -1.83 -13.75
CA ALA A 70 4.52 -3.19 -14.26
C ALA A 70 4.11 -4.21 -13.19
N GLN A 71 4.47 -3.98 -11.93
CA GLN A 71 4.33 -4.97 -10.87
C GLN A 71 3.21 -4.69 -9.88
N VAL A 72 2.74 -3.45 -9.76
CA VAL A 72 1.72 -3.04 -8.80
C VAL A 72 0.50 -2.51 -9.55
N ASN A 73 -0.60 -3.26 -9.44
CA ASN A 73 -1.91 -2.95 -10.02
C ASN A 73 -2.94 -2.60 -8.93
N GLN A 74 -2.78 -3.19 -7.75
CA GLN A 74 -3.73 -3.05 -6.65
C GLN A 74 -3.01 -3.03 -5.31
N VAL A 75 -3.46 -2.17 -4.40
CA VAL A 75 -3.11 -2.18 -2.98
C VAL A 75 -4.31 -2.66 -2.18
N VAL A 76 -4.09 -3.63 -1.28
CA VAL A 76 -5.13 -4.14 -0.39
C VAL A 76 -4.65 -4.00 1.05
N CYS A 77 -5.36 -3.20 1.83
CA CYS A 77 -5.17 -3.13 3.27
C CYS A 77 -6.02 -4.19 3.97
N THR A 78 -5.40 -5.01 4.79
CA THR A 78 -6.09 -6.04 5.57
C THR A 78 -5.56 -6.08 6.98
N LYS A 79 -6.36 -6.60 7.92
CA LYS A 79 -5.86 -7.00 9.23
C LYS A 79 -5.18 -8.36 9.14
N GLY A 80 -4.10 -8.54 9.89
CA GLY A 80 -3.40 -9.81 10.07
C GLY A 80 -3.09 -10.08 11.54
N ALA A 81 -2.61 -11.29 11.83
CA ALA A 81 -2.09 -11.62 13.16
C ALA A 81 -0.77 -10.90 13.47
N SER A 82 -0.02 -10.56 12.43
CA SER A 82 1.23 -9.79 12.48
C SER A 82 1.29 -8.85 11.28
N ARG A 83 2.04 -7.76 11.40
CA ARG A 83 2.36 -6.89 10.27
C ARG A 83 3.10 -7.67 9.19
N ASN A 84 2.68 -7.52 7.94
CA ASN A 84 3.27 -8.20 6.80
C ASN A 84 2.99 -7.44 5.49
N VAL A 85 3.87 -7.57 4.51
CA VAL A 85 3.67 -7.02 3.17
C VAL A 85 4.05 -8.07 2.12
N THR A 86 3.17 -8.26 1.14
CA THR A 86 3.41 -9.21 0.06
C THR A 86 2.96 -8.65 -1.28
N LEU A 87 3.78 -8.84 -2.31
CA LEU A 87 3.44 -8.54 -3.69
C LEU A 87 3.27 -9.85 -4.47
N ARG A 88 2.05 -10.09 -4.96
CA ARG A 88 1.68 -11.30 -5.71
C ARG A 88 0.74 -10.91 -6.85
N GLN A 89 1.11 -11.26 -8.08
CA GLN A 89 0.24 -11.09 -9.26
C GLN A 89 -0.33 -9.67 -9.43
N GLY A 90 0.46 -8.63 -9.15
CA GLY A 90 -0.02 -7.25 -9.24
C GLY A 90 -0.65 -6.71 -7.96
N THR A 91 -0.91 -7.54 -6.94
CA THR A 91 -1.54 -7.11 -5.71
C THR A 91 -0.51 -6.97 -4.59
N LEU A 92 -0.34 -5.75 -4.10
CA LEU A 92 0.37 -5.44 -2.86
C LEU A 92 -0.62 -5.59 -1.70
N LEU A 93 -0.54 -6.72 -0.99
CA LEU A 93 -1.30 -6.94 0.23
C LEU A 93 -0.49 -6.44 1.42
N PHE A 94 -0.99 -5.41 2.09
CA PHE A 94 -0.45 -4.92 3.34
C PHE A 94 -1.34 -5.37 4.51
N GLN A 95 -0.77 -6.25 5.34
CA GLN A 95 -1.41 -6.75 6.55
C GLN A 95 -0.91 -5.92 7.74
N MET A 96 -1.85 -5.32 8.49
CA MET A 96 -1.56 -4.59 9.72
C MET A 96 -2.12 -5.33 10.94
N ASN A 97 -1.53 -5.14 12.10
CA ASN A 97 -1.95 -5.77 13.36
C ASN A 97 -2.14 -4.78 14.51
N GLY A 98 -2.15 -3.47 14.23
CA GLY A 98 -2.33 -2.38 15.19
C GLY A 98 -1.71 -1.07 14.68
N PRO A 99 -1.66 -0.02 15.52
CA PRO A 99 -1.00 1.22 15.19
C PRO A 99 0.53 1.04 15.28
N ASP A 100 1.17 0.78 14.15
CA ASP A 100 2.63 0.76 14.01
C ASP A 100 3.10 2.05 13.32
N GLY A 101 4.22 2.62 13.79
CA GLY A 101 4.71 3.93 13.36
C GLY A 101 5.66 3.92 12.16
N ASP A 102 6.10 2.76 11.70
CA ASP A 102 7.14 2.56 10.66
C ASP A 102 6.63 1.79 9.43
N ASP A 103 5.31 1.82 9.18
CA ASP A 103 4.68 1.14 8.04
C ASP A 103 5.23 1.61 6.69
N PHE A 104 5.53 2.91 6.56
CA PHE A 104 6.12 3.49 5.36
C PHE A 104 7.48 2.86 5.03
N GLU A 105 8.43 2.87 5.97
CA GLU A 105 9.76 2.28 5.77
C GLU A 105 9.66 0.78 5.51
N PHE A 106 8.81 0.08 6.26
CA PHE A 106 8.61 -1.36 6.13
C PHE A 106 8.16 -1.74 4.71
N ILE A 107 7.17 -1.04 4.16
CA ILE A 107 6.62 -1.30 2.83
C ILE A 107 7.60 -0.85 1.74
N ARG A 108 8.20 0.33 1.88
CA ARG A 108 9.18 0.87 0.92
C ARG A 108 10.36 -0.07 0.75
N ASP A 109 10.95 -0.54 1.86
CA ASP A 109 12.13 -1.39 1.82
C ASP A 109 11.80 -2.77 1.22
N TYR A 110 10.60 -3.31 1.48
CA TYR A 110 10.11 -4.51 0.81
C TYR A 110 9.99 -4.31 -0.70
N LEU A 111 9.28 -3.25 -1.14
CA LEU A 111 9.03 -2.97 -2.54
C LEU A 111 10.33 -2.72 -3.29
N LYS A 112 11.24 -1.90 -2.74
CA LYS A 112 12.55 -1.64 -3.32
C LYS A 112 13.32 -2.93 -3.59
N ASN A 113 13.37 -3.83 -2.62
CA ASN A 113 14.05 -5.12 -2.78
C ASN A 113 13.33 -6.03 -3.78
N LYS A 114 12.00 -5.93 -3.92
CA LYS A 114 11.26 -6.72 -4.92
C LYS A 114 11.43 -6.22 -6.33
N ILE A 115 11.33 -4.92 -6.56
CA ILE A 115 11.43 -4.38 -7.91
C ILE A 115 12.87 -4.46 -8.45
N SER A 116 13.90 -4.26 -7.61
CA SER A 116 15.31 -4.41 -8.03
C SER A 116 15.74 -5.85 -8.29
N ALA A 117 15.04 -6.86 -7.75
CA ALA A 117 15.38 -8.26 -7.98
C ALA A 117 14.93 -8.78 -9.36
N THR A 118 14.11 -8.00 -10.08
CA THR A 118 13.51 -8.38 -11.36
C THR A 118 14.39 -8.05 -12.58
N ASP A 119 15.49 -7.30 -12.38
CA ASP A 119 16.43 -6.91 -13.45
C ASP A 119 17.47 -8.01 -13.81
N THR A 120 17.25 -9.27 -13.40
CA THR A 120 18.27 -10.34 -13.51
C THR A 120 17.84 -11.60 -14.28
N GLU A 121 16.79 -11.56 -15.10
CA GLU A 121 16.42 -12.68 -15.98
C GLU A 121 16.55 -12.35 -17.47
#